data_AF-A0A7V5TMN6-F1
#
_entry.id   AF-A0A7V5TMN6-F1
#
_cell.length_a   1.000
_cell.length_b   1.000
_cell.length_c   1.000
_cell.angle_alpha   90.00
_cell.angle_beta   90.00
_cell.angle_gamma   90.00
#
_symmetry.space_group_name_H-M   'P 1'
#
loop_
_entity.id
_entity.type
_entity.pdbx_description
1 polymer ?
#
loop_
_entity_poly.entity_id
_entity_poly.type
_entity_poly.pdbx_seq_one_letter_code
_entity_poly.pdbx_strand_id
1 'polypeptide(L)'
;MSAATTPITPAEARRLRRQVVRQKTGAEDFLRMALFFLIAAWLVVFMIWPLYRALVRSLYDKSGEHFVGLANYITYFSTPSAVVSLLHSLNIAFVSMVITVGLAFVYAYALTRTTIPGKKVLNTLAR
;
A
#
# COMPACT_ATOMS: atom_id res chain seq x y z
N MET A 1 59.17 16.49 6.14
CA MET A 1 57.72 16.20 6.01
C MET A 1 57.31 15.44 7.27
N SER A 2 57.10 16.09 8.43
CA SER A 2 55.99 16.95 8.82
C SER A 2 54.61 16.30 8.61
N ALA A 3 54.13 15.60 9.64
CA ALA A 3 52.72 15.54 10.01
C ALA A 3 52.66 15.02 11.46
N ALA A 4 52.75 15.94 12.42
CA ALA A 4 52.55 15.64 13.84
C ALA A 4 51.13 15.09 14.05
N THR A 5 51.02 13.79 14.30
CA THR A 5 49.78 13.20 14.82
C THR A 5 49.74 13.47 16.31
N THR A 6 49.26 14.65 16.68
CA THR A 6 49.06 15.04 18.08
C THR A 6 48.09 14.05 18.74
N PRO A 7 48.47 13.41 19.87
CA PRO A 7 47.61 12.44 20.52
C PRO A 7 46.35 13.14 21.04
N ILE A 8 45.20 12.71 20.54
CA ILE A 8 43.90 13.26 20.92
C ILE A 8 43.68 12.98 22.41
N THR A 9 43.54 14.02 23.21
CA THR A 9 43.45 13.88 24.66
C THR A 9 42.16 13.11 25.00
N PRO A 10 42.17 12.17 25.97
CA PRO A 10 40.95 11.44 26.36
C PRO A 10 39.78 12.34 26.78
N ALA A 11 40.09 13.57 27.20
CA ALA A 11 39.13 14.62 27.51
C ALA A 11 38.46 15.23 26.26
N GLU A 12 39.20 15.42 25.16
CA GLU A 12 38.70 15.96 23.89
C GLU A 12 37.85 14.93 23.16
N ALA A 13 38.27 13.67 23.16
CA ALA A 13 37.49 12.55 22.62
C ALA A 13 36.13 12.41 23.35
N ARG A 14 36.09 12.63 24.67
CA ARG A 14 34.84 12.64 25.45
C ARG A 14 33.94 13.85 25.14
N ARG A 15 34.52 15.03 24.88
CA ARG A 15 33.77 16.24 24.51
C ARG A 15 33.11 16.10 23.14
N LEU A 16 33.85 15.59 22.14
CA LEU A 16 33.33 15.35 20.79
C LEU A 16 32.17 14.34 20.81
N ARG A 17 32.32 13.24 21.57
CA ARG A 17 31.25 12.24 21.75
C ARG A 17 29.98 12.82 22.39
N ARG A 18 30.13 13.79 23.30
CA ARG A 18 29.02 14.42 24.02
C ARG A 18 28.26 15.44 23.17
N GLN A 19 28.92 16.08 22.21
CA GLN A 19 28.27 17.02 21.28
C GLN A 19 27.44 16.34 20.20
N VAL A 20 27.81 15.14 19.77
CA VAL A 20 27.10 14.38 18.72
C VAL A 20 25.72 13.88 19.18
N VAL A 21 25.46 13.82 20.49
CA VAL A 21 24.23 13.26 21.08
C VAL A 21 23.36 14.35 21.71
N ARG A 22 23.13 15.45 21.01
CA ARG A 22 22.05 16.38 21.37
C ARG A 22 21.17 16.66 20.17
N GLN A 23 20.62 15.58 19.61
CA GLN A 23 19.41 15.70 18.81
C GLN A 23 18.29 16.16 19.75
N LYS A 24 17.73 17.35 19.53
CA LYS A 24 16.46 17.77 20.14
C LYS A 24 15.33 16.97 19.48
N THR A 25 15.28 15.68 19.77
CA THR A 25 14.40 14.68 19.13
C THR A 25 12.91 14.93 19.37
N GLY A 26 12.51 15.54 20.51
CA GLY A 26 11.09 15.63 20.86
C GLY A 26 10.20 16.47 19.93
N ALA A 27 10.66 17.66 19.52
CA ALA A 27 9.82 18.59 18.75
C ALA A 27 9.81 18.28 17.25
N GLU A 28 10.96 17.88 16.70
CA GLU A 28 11.08 17.53 15.28
C GLU A 28 10.38 16.21 14.97
N ASP A 29 10.46 15.21 15.85
CA ASP A 29 9.78 13.93 15.66
C ASP A 29 8.26 14.08 15.82
N PHE A 30 7.79 14.91 16.75
CA PHE A 30 6.37 15.25 16.86
C PHE A 30 5.86 15.99 15.60
N LEU A 31 6.64 16.94 15.08
CA LEU A 31 6.28 17.66 13.86
C LEU A 31 6.22 16.73 12.64
N ARG A 32 7.20 15.82 12.50
CA ARG A 32 7.20 14.80 11.45
C ARG A 32 5.98 13.89 11.55
N MET A 33 5.69 13.38 12.75
CA MET A 33 4.52 12.54 13.00
C MET A 33 3.22 13.28 12.67
N ALA A 34 3.08 14.53 13.13
CA ALA A 34 1.92 15.36 12.85
C ALA A 34 1.75 15.60 11.35
N LEU A 35 2.83 15.85 10.61
CA LEU A 35 2.79 16.04 9.16
C LEU A 35 2.37 14.76 8.43
N PHE A 36 2.92 13.60 8.81
CA PHE A 36 2.50 12.31 8.25
C PHE A 36 1.03 12.02 8.52
N PHE A 37 0.57 12.24 9.75
CA PHE A 37 -0.84 12.07 10.11
C PHE A 37 -1.74 13.04 9.36
N LEU A 38 -1.33 14.29 9.18
CA LEU A 38 -2.09 15.29 8.44
C LEU A 38 -2.23 14.89 6.97
N ILE A 39 -1.14 14.45 6.33
CA ILE A 39 -1.15 13.99 4.94
C ILE A 39 -2.01 12.72 4.80
N ALA A 40 -1.85 11.76 5.71
CA ALA A 40 -2.65 10.54 5.70
C ALA A 40 -4.14 10.82 5.91
N ALA A 41 -4.48 11.68 6.88
CA ALA A 41 -5.85 12.11 7.12
C ALA A 41 -6.43 12.86 5.91
N TRP A 42 -5.64 13.74 5.30
CA TRP A 42 -6.04 14.46 4.08
C TRP A 42 -6.34 13.48 2.94
N LEU A 43 -5.48 12.50 2.69
CA LEU A 43 -5.68 11.47 1.67
C LEU A 43 -6.95 10.66 1.94
N VAL A 44 -7.15 10.24 3.18
CA VAL A 44 -8.32 9.46 3.60
C VAL A 44 -9.60 10.28 3.42
N VAL A 45 -9.63 11.54 3.86
CA VAL A 45 -10.80 12.41 3.68
C VAL A 45 -11.08 12.63 2.19
N PHE A 46 -10.04 12.92 1.39
CA PHE A 46 -10.19 13.13 -0.04
C PHE A 46 -10.69 11.88 -0.77
N MET A 47 -10.32 10.68 -0.32
CA MET A 47 -10.78 9.41 -0.89
C MET A 47 -12.18 9.02 -0.40
N ILE A 48 -12.47 9.17 0.90
CA ILE A 48 -13.76 8.81 1.50
C ILE A 48 -14.86 9.77 1.04
N TRP A 49 -14.56 11.04 0.83
CA TRP A 49 -15.55 12.04 0.39
C TRP A 49 -16.31 11.66 -0.89
N PRO A 50 -15.64 11.35 -2.04
CA PRO A 50 -16.34 10.93 -3.26
C PRO A 50 -17.03 9.57 -3.09
N LEU A 51 -16.47 8.66 -2.29
CA LEU A 51 -17.11 7.37 -1.98
C LEU A 51 -18.42 7.57 -1.22
N TYR A 52 -18.42 8.44 -0.21
CA TYR A 52 -19.62 8.80 0.53
C TYR A 52 -20.66 9.45 -0.39
N ARG A 53 -20.24 10.40 -1.23
CA ARG A 53 -21.13 11.04 -2.21
C ARG A 53 -21.72 10.04 -3.21
N ALA A 54 -20.92 9.09 -3.68
CA ALA A 54 -21.36 8.03 -4.58
C ALA A 54 -22.34 7.06 -3.89
N LEU A 55 -22.07 6.68 -2.64
CA LEU A 55 -22.93 5.82 -1.83
C LEU A 55 -24.27 6.49 -1.53
N VAL A 56 -24.27 7.77 -1.15
CA VAL A 56 -25.51 8.50 -0.95
C VAL A 56 -26.25 8.61 -2.28
N ARG A 57 -25.56 8.95 -3.39
CA ARG A 57 -26.21 9.08 -4.70
C ARG A 57 -26.86 7.77 -5.19
N SER A 58 -26.32 6.60 -4.86
CA SER A 58 -26.96 5.33 -5.25
C SER A 58 -28.31 5.09 -4.58
N LEU A 59 -28.59 5.77 -3.46
CA LEU A 59 -29.87 5.71 -2.74
C LEU A 59 -30.89 6.77 -3.19
N TYR A 60 -30.47 7.75 -4.00
CA TYR A 60 -31.34 8.78 -4.58
C TYR A 60 -31.67 8.44 -6.03
N ASP A 61 -32.77 9.02 -6.55
CA ASP A 61 -33.18 8.85 -7.94
C ASP A 61 -32.16 9.48 -8.92
N LYS A 62 -32.25 9.15 -10.21
CA LYS A 62 -31.39 9.68 -11.29
C LYS A 62 -31.40 11.20 -11.35
N SER A 63 -32.50 11.85 -10.99
CA SER A 63 -32.62 13.32 -10.86
C SER A 63 -31.95 13.86 -9.60
N GLY A 64 -31.88 13.07 -8.53
CA GLY A 64 -31.34 13.48 -7.23
C GLY A 64 -32.32 14.15 -6.29
N GLU A 65 -33.60 14.26 -6.68
CA GLU A 65 -34.62 14.99 -5.92
C GLU A 65 -35.31 14.12 -4.87
N HIS A 66 -35.42 12.81 -5.12
CA HIS A 66 -36.12 11.89 -4.23
C HIS A 66 -35.18 10.78 -3.71
N PHE A 67 -35.25 10.51 -2.41
CA PHE A 67 -34.62 9.33 -1.80
C PHE A 67 -35.47 8.10 -2.11
N VAL A 68 -34.95 7.21 -2.96
CA VAL A 68 -35.63 5.99 -3.43
C VAL A 68 -35.14 4.72 -2.73
N GLY A 69 -34.18 4.86 -1.80
CA GLY A 69 -33.65 3.78 -0.98
C GLY A 69 -33.04 2.64 -1.83
N LEU A 70 -33.48 1.41 -1.59
CA LEU A 70 -32.97 0.22 -2.26
C LEU A 70 -33.65 -0.09 -3.61
N ALA A 71 -34.63 0.70 -4.04
CA ALA A 71 -35.36 0.45 -5.29
C ALA A 71 -34.43 0.40 -6.51
N ASN A 72 -33.42 1.28 -6.54
CA ASN A 72 -32.37 1.28 -7.58
C ASN A 72 -31.62 -0.05 -7.67
N TYR A 73 -31.34 -0.68 -6.52
CA TYR A 73 -30.63 -1.95 -6.47
C TYR A 73 -31.52 -3.08 -7.00
N ILE A 74 -32.80 -3.11 -6.63
CA ILE A 74 -33.74 -4.12 -7.12
C ILE A 74 -33.87 -4.03 -8.65
N THR A 75 -34.09 -2.84 -9.20
CA THR A 75 -34.15 -2.64 -10.67
C THR A 75 -32.84 -3.03 -11.36
N TYR A 76 -31.69 -2.73 -10.75
CA TYR A 76 -30.38 -3.10 -11.28
C TYR A 76 -30.17 -4.62 -11.30
N PHE A 77 -30.54 -5.33 -10.24
CA PHE A 77 -30.48 -6.80 -10.17
C PHE A 77 -31.56 -7.48 -11.02
N SER A 78 -32.69 -6.81 -11.30
CA SER A 78 -33.71 -7.29 -12.24
C SER A 78 -33.34 -7.06 -13.70
N THR A 79 -32.28 -6.29 -14.00
CA THR A 79 -31.81 -6.06 -15.36
C THR A 79 -30.87 -7.20 -15.80
N PRO A 80 -31.25 -8.05 -16.77
CA PRO A 80 -30.49 -9.25 -17.12
C PRO A 80 -29.05 -8.96 -17.56
N SER A 81 -28.83 -7.85 -18.26
CA SER A 81 -27.50 -7.49 -18.78
C SER A 81 -26.49 -7.12 -17.68
N ALA A 82 -26.94 -6.45 -16.61
CA ALA A 82 -26.06 -6.01 -15.53
C ALA A 82 -25.51 -7.20 -14.73
N VAL A 83 -26.37 -8.15 -14.36
CA VAL A 83 -25.98 -9.35 -13.61
C VAL A 83 -25.06 -10.24 -14.44
N VAL A 84 -25.35 -10.40 -15.74
CA VAL A 84 -24.51 -11.20 -16.63
C VAL A 84 -23.09 -10.62 -16.70
N SER A 85 -22.93 -9.31 -16.90
CA SER A 85 -21.60 -8.68 -16.94
C SER A 85 -20.83 -8.79 -15.63
N LEU A 86 -21.52 -8.71 -14.48
CA LEU A 86 -20.92 -8.92 -13.16
C LEU A 86 -20.38 -10.35 -13.00
N LEU A 87 -21.16 -11.35 -13.40
CA LEU A 87 -20.73 -12.75 -13.31
C LEU A 87 -19.58 -13.07 -14.28
N HIS A 88 -19.57 -12.47 -15.47
CA HIS A 88 -18.47 -12.64 -16.42
C HIS A 88 -17.14 -12.11 -15.84
N SER A 89 -17.12 -10.90 -15.29
CA SER A 89 -15.90 -10.33 -14.72
C SER A 89 -15.45 -11.08 -13.46
N LEU A 90 -16.38 -11.50 -12.61
CA LEU A 90 -16.09 -12.32 -11.42
C LEU A 90 -15.46 -13.67 -11.81
N ASN A 91 -16.00 -14.32 -12.84
CA ASN A 91 -15.48 -15.59 -13.34
C ASN A 91 -14.06 -15.42 -13.90
N ILE A 92 -13.84 -14.39 -14.74
CA ILE A 92 -12.51 -14.08 -15.27
C ILE A 92 -11.52 -13.79 -14.13
N ALA A 93 -11.91 -13.01 -13.13
CA ALA A 93 -11.08 -12.71 -11.97
C ALA A 93 -10.72 -13.98 -11.17
N PHE A 94 -11.71 -14.86 -10.96
CA PHE A 94 -11.51 -16.12 -10.25
C PHE A 94 -10.59 -17.07 -11.01
N VAL A 95 -10.83 -17.27 -12.31
CA VAL A 95 -9.98 -18.11 -13.17
C VAL A 95 -8.55 -17.56 -13.21
N SER A 96 -8.39 -16.24 -13.35
CA SER A 96 -7.08 -15.60 -13.31
C SER A 96 -6.40 -15.81 -11.96
N MET A 97 -7.11 -15.66 -10.83
CA MET A 97 -6.56 -15.90 -9.50
C MET A 97 -6.04 -17.34 -9.37
N VAL A 98 -6.84 -18.33 -9.76
CA VAL A 98 -6.47 -19.75 -9.67
C VAL A 98 -5.23 -20.05 -10.53
N ILE A 99 -5.20 -19.56 -11.77
CA ILE A 99 -4.06 -19.76 -12.67
C ILE A 99 -2.80 -19.10 -12.10
N THR A 100 -2.88 -17.83 -11.71
CA THR A 100 -1.73 -17.07 -11.19
C THR A 100 -1.21 -17.69 -9.90
N VAL A 101 -2.08 -18.03 -8.96
CA VAL A 101 -1.71 -18.68 -7.69
C VAL A 101 -1.11 -20.05 -7.96
N GLY A 102 -1.72 -20.86 -8.83
CA GLY A 102 -1.18 -22.15 -9.23
C GLY A 102 0.23 -22.05 -9.82
N LEU A 103 0.45 -21.14 -10.76
CA LEU A 103 1.78 -20.86 -11.32
C LEU A 103 2.77 -20.37 -10.28
N ALA A 104 2.36 -19.45 -9.40
CA ALA A 104 3.19 -18.94 -8.31
C ALA A 104 3.61 -20.06 -7.34
N PHE A 105 2.71 -20.98 -7.00
CA PHE A 105 3.03 -22.16 -6.19
C PHE A 105 3.98 -23.11 -6.89
N VAL A 106 3.77 -23.41 -8.17
CA VAL A 106 4.69 -24.24 -8.96
C VAL A 106 6.07 -23.61 -9.01
N TYR A 107 6.15 -22.29 -9.23
CA TYR A 107 7.40 -21.54 -9.24
C TYR A 107 8.12 -21.58 -7.88
N ALA A 108 7.40 -21.31 -6.79
CA ALA A 108 7.94 -21.40 -5.43
C ALA A 108 8.42 -22.82 -5.10
N TYR A 109 7.63 -23.85 -5.44
CA TYR A 109 8.00 -25.25 -5.22
C TYR A 109 9.25 -25.65 -6.01
N ALA A 110 9.33 -25.26 -7.28
CA ALA A 110 10.49 -25.47 -8.14
C ALA A 110 11.76 -24.83 -7.55
N LEU A 111 11.66 -23.63 -6.97
CA LEU A 111 12.78 -22.95 -6.31
C LEU A 111 13.19 -23.62 -4.98
N THR A 112 12.22 -24.05 -4.17
CA THR A 112 12.48 -24.58 -2.82
C THR A 112 12.93 -26.04 -2.82
N ARG A 113 12.30 -26.91 -3.61
CA ARG A 113 12.54 -28.37 -3.55
C ARG A 113 13.39 -28.92 -4.69
N THR A 114 13.47 -28.26 -5.84
CA THR A 114 14.11 -28.84 -7.03
C THR A 114 15.42 -28.10 -7.38
N THR A 115 16.51 -28.85 -7.57
CA THR A 115 17.76 -28.35 -8.16
C THR A 115 17.63 -28.32 -9.69
N ILE A 116 16.81 -27.42 -10.22
CA ILE A 116 16.62 -27.28 -11.67
C ILE A 116 17.85 -26.58 -12.29
N PRO A 117 18.43 -27.10 -13.38
CA PRO A 117 19.48 -26.39 -14.12
C PRO A 117 18.89 -25.10 -14.70
N GLY A 118 19.29 -23.95 -14.14
CA GLY A 118 18.70 -22.62 -14.44
C GLY A 118 18.28 -21.79 -13.22
N LYS A 119 18.34 -22.38 -12.01
CA LYS A 119 17.97 -21.75 -10.73
C LYS A 119 18.61 -20.37 -10.47
N LYS A 120 19.83 -20.13 -10.96
CA LYS A 120 20.49 -18.82 -10.82
C LYS A 120 19.77 -17.72 -11.61
N VAL A 121 19.29 -17.97 -12.82
CA VAL A 121 18.62 -16.95 -13.65
C VAL A 121 17.25 -16.57 -13.08
N LEU A 122 16.47 -17.56 -12.65
CA LEU A 122 15.16 -17.34 -12.00
C LEU A 122 15.30 -16.62 -10.65
N ASN A 123 16.35 -16.93 -9.87
CA ASN A 123 16.60 -16.27 -8.59
C ASN A 123 17.15 -14.84 -8.73
N THR A 124 17.82 -14.49 -9.84
CA THR A 124 18.30 -13.12 -10.10
C THR A 124 17.16 -12.18 -10.52
N LEU A 125 16.12 -12.69 -11.20
CA LEU A 125 14.92 -11.92 -11.56
C LEU A 125 13.96 -11.69 -10.38
N ALA A 126 14.04 -12.53 -9.34
CA ALA A 126 13.21 -12.43 -8.14
C ALA A 126 13.82 -11.56 -7.02
N ARG A 127 14.97 -10.90 -7.27
CA ARG A 127 15.66 -10.01 -6.33
C ARG A 127 15.50 -8.55 -6.69
#